data_AF-A0A2I0JZX3-F1
#
_entry.id   AF-A0A2I0JZX3-F1
#
_cell.length_a   1.000
_cell.length_b   1.000
_cell.length_c   1.000
_cell.angle_alpha   90.00
_cell.angle_beta   90.00
_cell.angle_gamma   90.00
#
_symmetry.space_group_name_H-M   'P 1'
#
loop_
_entity.id
_entity.type
_entity.pdbx_description
1 polymer ?
#
loop_
_entity_poly.entity_id
_entity_poly.type
_entity_poly.pdbx_seq_one_letter_code
_entity_poly.pdbx_strand_id
1 'polypeptide(L)'
;MLLVVLLFSWILSVTSSVTYDHKAVIINGQRRILFSGSIHYPRSTPEMWPELIQKAKEGGLDVIQTYVFWNGHEPSPGKYYFEDQYDLVRFIKLVQQAGLYVHLRIGPYICGEWNFGGFPVWLKYVPGIEFRTDNEPFKV
;
A
#
# COMPACT_ATOMS: atom_id res chain seq x y z
N MET A 1 30.01 -15.37 -43.01
CA MET A 1 28.54 -15.55 -43.02
C MET A 1 28.15 -16.00 -41.62
N LEU A 2 27.45 -15.10 -40.90
CA LEU A 2 26.88 -15.16 -39.55
C LEU A 2 27.36 -16.28 -38.58
N LEU A 3 28.18 -15.88 -37.62
CA LEU A 3 28.29 -16.52 -36.32
C LEU A 3 26.92 -16.36 -35.62
N VAL A 4 26.16 -17.45 -35.52
CA VAL A 4 24.87 -17.50 -34.84
C VAL A 4 25.10 -17.18 -33.36
N VAL A 5 24.79 -15.94 -32.99
CA VAL A 5 24.68 -15.49 -31.62
C VAL A 5 23.59 -16.34 -30.96
N LEU A 6 24.01 -17.34 -30.19
CA LEU A 6 23.16 -18.08 -29.26
C LEU A 6 22.62 -17.07 -28.24
N LEU A 7 21.47 -16.48 -28.57
CA LEU A 7 20.60 -15.79 -27.64
C LEU A 7 20.15 -16.81 -26.59
N PHE A 8 20.95 -16.96 -25.53
CA PHE A 8 20.47 -17.55 -24.30
C PHE A 8 19.37 -16.62 -23.77
N SER A 9 18.14 -16.91 -24.13
CA SER A 9 16.97 -16.40 -23.43
C SER A 9 16.99 -17.01 -22.03
N TRP A 10 17.73 -16.39 -21.12
CA TRP A 10 17.55 -16.63 -19.69
C TRP A 10 16.14 -16.17 -19.38
N ILE A 11 15.21 -17.12 -19.33
CA ILE A 11 13.93 -16.93 -18.66
C ILE A 11 14.30 -16.73 -17.19
N LEU A 12 14.53 -15.48 -16.81
CA LEU A 12 14.69 -15.09 -15.42
C LEU A 12 13.37 -15.42 -14.74
N SER A 13 13.34 -16.56 -14.04
CA SER A 13 12.25 -16.88 -13.13
C SER A 13 12.26 -15.83 -12.02
N VAL A 14 11.35 -14.86 -12.10
CA VAL A 14 11.14 -13.90 -11.02
C VAL A 14 10.40 -14.63 -9.90
N THR A 15 11.14 -15.09 -8.91
CA THR A 15 10.56 -15.53 -7.64
C THR A 15 10.10 -14.30 -6.86
N SER A 16 8.80 -14.24 -6.55
CA SER A 16 8.23 -13.27 -5.63
C SER A 16 7.56 -14.04 -4.50
N SER A 17 8.19 -14.07 -3.33
CA SER A 17 7.66 -14.76 -2.15
C SER A 17 7.93 -13.95 -0.88
N VAL A 18 6.92 -13.89 -0.02
CA VAL A 18 7.01 -13.33 1.32
C VAL A 18 6.50 -14.39 2.29
N THR A 19 7.35 -14.81 3.20
CA THR A 19 7.01 -15.71 4.31
C THR A 19 7.66 -15.17 5.58
N TYR A 20 7.59 -15.91 6.68
CA TYR A 20 8.23 -15.55 7.94
C TYR A 20 8.60 -16.82 8.71
N ASP A 21 9.49 -16.67 9.67
CA ASP A 21 9.72 -17.68 10.70
C ASP A 21 9.78 -17.03 12.08
N HIS A 22 10.23 -17.78 13.09
CA HIS A 22 10.33 -17.31 14.46
C HIS A 22 11.24 -16.08 14.64
N LYS A 23 12.05 -15.70 13.64
CA LYS A 23 13.02 -14.62 13.74
C LYS A 23 12.69 -13.41 12.86
N ALA A 24 12.26 -13.63 11.62
CA ALA A 24 12.14 -12.52 10.67
C ALA A 24 11.15 -12.79 9.53
N VAL A 25 10.78 -11.70 8.85
CA VAL A 25 10.19 -11.77 7.50
C VAL A 25 11.26 -12.28 6.53
N ILE A 26 10.86 -13.18 5.65
CA ILE A 26 11.69 -13.78 4.62
C ILE A 26 11.15 -13.32 3.27
N ILE A 27 11.95 -12.55 2.54
CA ILE A 27 11.62 -12.09 1.19
C ILE A 27 12.55 -12.81 0.22
N ASN A 28 11.96 -13.55 -0.73
CA ASN A 28 12.70 -14.31 -1.74
C ASN A 28 13.79 -15.22 -1.13
N GLY A 29 13.42 -15.95 -0.07
CA GLY A 29 14.30 -16.87 0.64
C GLY A 29 15.31 -16.23 1.59
N GLN A 30 15.36 -14.90 1.70
CA GLN A 30 16.29 -14.20 2.59
C GLN A 30 15.57 -13.55 3.77
N ARG A 31 15.99 -13.88 4.99
CA ARG A 31 15.56 -13.16 6.20
C ARG A 31 15.99 -11.70 6.13
N ARG A 32 15.09 -10.78 6.43
CA ARG A 32 15.34 -9.33 6.42
C ARG A 32 14.90 -8.70 7.74
N ILE A 33 15.72 -7.80 8.28
CA ILE A 33 15.28 -6.82 9.28
C ILE A 33 14.88 -5.60 8.46
N LEU A 34 13.59 -5.24 8.50
CA LEU A 34 13.02 -4.20 7.64
C LEU A 34 12.85 -2.92 8.44
N PHE A 35 13.46 -1.84 7.98
CA PHE A 35 13.20 -0.50 8.51
C PHE A 35 12.06 0.14 7.73
N SER A 36 11.00 0.53 8.44
CA SER A 36 9.80 1.10 7.81
C SER A 36 9.47 2.49 8.34
N GLY A 37 8.99 3.35 7.44
CA GLY A 37 8.47 4.68 7.76
C GLY A 37 7.10 4.91 7.13
N SER A 38 6.23 5.66 7.82
CA SER A 38 4.87 5.93 7.32
C SER A 38 4.82 7.17 6.44
N ILE A 39 4.26 7.04 5.24
CA ILE A 39 3.91 8.15 4.35
C ILE A 39 2.46 7.92 3.91
N HIS A 40 1.56 8.81 4.34
CA HIS A 40 0.14 8.72 4.00
C HIS A 40 -0.11 9.53 2.72
N TYR A 41 -0.38 8.85 1.61
CA TYR A 41 -0.46 9.47 0.28
C TYR A 41 -1.43 10.66 0.21
N PRO A 42 -2.62 10.68 0.87
CA PRO A 42 -3.52 11.83 0.79
C PRO A 42 -3.10 13.03 1.65
N ARG A 43 -2.00 12.92 2.42
CA ARG A 43 -1.45 14.01 3.26
C ARG A 43 -0.37 14.83 2.55
N SER A 44 -0.10 14.53 1.30
CA SER A 44 0.83 15.27 0.44
C SER A 44 0.35 15.17 -1.01
N THR A 45 0.80 16.06 -1.89
CA THR A 45 0.35 16.03 -3.30
C THR A 45 1.11 14.97 -4.11
N PRO A 46 0.57 14.53 -5.27
CA PRO A 46 1.25 13.61 -6.17
C PRO A 46 2.64 14.06 -6.64
N GLU A 47 2.86 15.37 -6.72
CA GLU A 47 4.14 15.99 -7.10
C GLU A 47 5.19 15.85 -5.98
N MET A 48 4.75 15.82 -4.71
CA MET A 48 5.63 15.64 -3.56
C MET A 48 6.06 14.18 -3.34
N TRP A 49 5.23 13.21 -3.76
CA TRP A 49 5.48 11.79 -3.45
C TRP A 49 6.86 11.28 -3.89
N PRO A 50 7.36 11.55 -5.12
CA PRO A 50 8.68 11.06 -5.53
C PRO A 50 9.80 11.55 -4.61
N GLU A 51 9.77 12.83 -4.21
CA GLU A 51 10.79 13.41 -3.33
C GLU A 51 10.70 12.82 -1.91
N LEU A 52 9.50 12.68 -1.36
CA LEU A 52 9.29 12.09 -0.03
C LEU A 52 9.77 10.63 0.02
N ILE A 53 9.45 9.84 -1.01
CA ILE A 53 9.86 8.44 -1.13
C ILE A 53 11.37 8.34 -1.30
N GLN A 54 11.98 9.23 -2.10
CA GLN A 54 13.42 9.24 -2.31
C GLN A 54 14.17 9.61 -1.02
N LYS A 55 13.71 10.64 -0.29
CA LYS A 55 14.27 10.99 1.03
C LYS A 55 14.14 9.86 2.05
N ALA A 56 13.03 9.14 2.04
CA ALA A 56 12.84 7.95 2.88
C ALA A 56 13.86 6.84 2.54
N LYS A 57 14.09 6.60 1.25
CA LYS A 57 15.11 5.65 0.78
C LYS A 57 16.52 6.07 1.21
N GLU A 58 16.88 7.34 1.01
CA GLU A 58 18.18 7.91 1.41
C GLU A 58 18.37 7.90 2.93
N GLY A 59 17.27 8.01 3.69
CA GLY A 59 17.22 7.82 5.13
C GLY A 59 17.40 6.37 5.59
N GLY A 60 17.54 5.41 4.67
CA GLY A 60 17.81 4.00 4.97
C GLY A 60 16.57 3.16 5.23
N LEU A 61 15.40 3.59 4.80
CA LEU A 61 14.18 2.77 4.89
C LEU A 61 14.14 1.71 3.78
N ASP A 62 13.63 0.52 4.13
CA ASP A 62 13.36 -0.59 3.20
C ASP A 62 11.89 -0.61 2.75
N VAL A 63 10.98 -0.11 3.60
CA VAL A 63 9.52 -0.26 3.45
C VAL A 63 8.82 1.07 3.70
N ILE A 64 7.99 1.52 2.76
CA ILE A 64 7.01 2.58 3.03
C ILE A 64 5.73 1.94 3.57
N GLN A 65 5.28 2.41 4.73
CA GLN A 65 4.01 2.04 5.31
C GLN A 65 2.96 3.09 4.98
N THR A 66 1.74 2.66 4.63
CA THR A 66 0.62 3.59 4.43
C THR A 66 -0.71 2.95 4.79
N TYR A 67 -1.65 3.75 5.27
CA TYR A 67 -3.06 3.36 5.43
C TYR A 67 -3.82 3.48 4.11
N VAL A 68 -4.96 2.80 3.97
CA VAL A 68 -5.94 3.10 2.91
C VAL A 68 -7.12 3.90 3.48
N PHE A 69 -7.46 5.01 2.84
CA PHE A 69 -8.42 6.00 3.36
C PHE A 69 -9.81 5.81 2.74
N TRP A 70 -10.57 4.81 3.20
CA TRP A 70 -11.85 4.39 2.60
C TRP A 70 -12.82 5.54 2.38
N ASN A 71 -13.04 6.41 3.37
CA ASN A 71 -13.96 7.55 3.23
C ASN A 71 -13.63 8.54 2.10
N GLY A 72 -12.36 8.68 1.73
CA GLY A 72 -11.96 9.48 0.57
C GLY A 72 -12.06 8.69 -0.72
N HIS A 73 -11.82 7.37 -0.68
CA HIS A 73 -11.97 6.49 -1.83
C HIS A 73 -13.42 6.15 -2.18
N GLU A 74 -14.37 6.29 -1.26
CA GLU A 74 -15.79 6.04 -1.49
C GLU A 74 -16.65 7.12 -0.81
N PRO A 75 -16.66 8.36 -1.35
CA PRO A 75 -17.38 9.48 -0.75
C PRO A 75 -18.90 9.26 -0.66
N SER A 76 -19.46 8.42 -1.51
CA SER A 76 -20.86 7.96 -1.45
C SER A 76 -20.96 6.49 -1.90
N PRO A 77 -22.00 5.74 -1.49
CA PRO A 77 -22.09 4.31 -1.76
C PRO A 77 -21.92 3.95 -3.24
N GLY A 78 -20.95 3.09 -3.54
CA GLY A 78 -20.63 2.61 -4.89
C GLY A 78 -19.98 3.66 -5.81
N LYS A 79 -19.59 4.83 -5.30
CA LYS A 79 -18.90 5.88 -6.07
C LYS A 79 -17.47 5.99 -5.60
N TYR A 80 -16.56 5.39 -6.37
CA TYR A 80 -15.14 5.34 -6.04
C TYR A 80 -14.35 6.52 -6.60
N TYR A 81 -13.31 6.93 -5.86
CA TYR A 81 -12.39 8.00 -6.25
C TYR A 81 -10.94 7.56 -6.01
N PHE A 82 -10.16 7.51 -7.09
CA PHE A 82 -8.75 7.10 -7.11
C PHE A 82 -7.89 8.07 -7.93
N GLU A 83 -8.30 9.33 -8.00
CA GLU A 83 -7.59 10.38 -8.73
C GLU A 83 -6.77 11.27 -7.78
N ASP A 84 -5.94 12.13 -8.36
CA ASP A 84 -5.14 13.13 -7.64
C ASP A 84 -4.38 12.53 -6.45
N GLN A 85 -4.51 13.15 -5.26
CA GLN A 85 -3.88 12.69 -4.03
C GLN A 85 -4.47 11.37 -3.47
N TYR A 86 -5.53 10.83 -4.07
CA TYR A 86 -6.11 9.53 -3.75
C TYR A 86 -5.76 8.46 -4.79
N ASP A 87 -4.83 8.72 -5.72
CA ASP A 87 -4.30 7.67 -6.60
C ASP A 87 -3.32 6.74 -5.84
N LEU A 88 -3.91 5.80 -5.08
CA LEU A 88 -3.19 4.78 -4.31
C LEU A 88 -2.28 3.93 -5.22
N VAL A 89 -2.73 3.62 -6.43
CA VAL A 89 -2.00 2.76 -7.37
C VAL A 89 -0.74 3.47 -7.85
N ARG A 90 -0.84 4.75 -8.24
CA ARG A 90 0.31 5.57 -8.60
C ARG A 90 1.26 5.72 -7.43
N PHE A 91 0.78 5.97 -6.22
CA PHE A 91 1.64 6.04 -5.04
C PHE A 91 2.43 4.75 -4.83
N ILE A 92 1.78 3.57 -4.83
CA ILE A 92 2.46 2.27 -4.67
C ILE A 92 3.46 2.02 -5.80
N LYS A 93 3.12 2.36 -7.04
CA LYS A 93 4.04 2.23 -8.19
C LYS A 93 5.28 3.12 -8.04
N LEU A 94 5.15 4.32 -7.48
CA LEU A 94 6.30 5.18 -7.20
C LEU A 94 7.21 4.57 -6.12
N VAL A 95 6.63 3.97 -5.07
CA VAL A 95 7.41 3.24 -4.05
C VAL A 95 8.15 2.05 -4.68
N GLN A 96 7.48 1.29 -5.55
CA GLN A 96 8.10 0.20 -6.31
C GLN A 96 9.24 0.70 -7.22
N GLN A 97 9.04 1.81 -7.95
CA GLN A 97 10.05 2.40 -8.82
C GLN A 97 11.29 2.85 -8.03
N ALA A 98 11.10 3.33 -6.80
CA ALA A 98 12.19 3.63 -5.90
C ALA A 98 12.91 2.36 -5.37
N GLY A 99 12.39 1.17 -5.62
CA GLY A 99 12.96 -0.10 -5.16
C GLY A 99 12.69 -0.40 -3.67
N LEU A 100 11.66 0.22 -3.11
CA LEU A 100 11.21 -0.01 -1.74
C LEU A 100 10.02 -0.98 -1.71
N TYR A 101 9.82 -1.65 -0.59
CA TYR A 101 8.61 -2.44 -0.34
C TYR A 101 7.47 -1.57 0.19
N VAL A 102 6.24 -2.11 0.18
CA VAL A 102 5.06 -1.46 0.78
C VAL A 102 4.47 -2.33 1.89
N HIS A 103 4.22 -1.74 3.05
CA HIS A 103 3.34 -2.29 4.07
C HIS A 103 1.99 -1.58 3.99
N LEU A 104 1.02 -2.22 3.34
CA LEU A 104 -0.31 -1.64 3.10
C LEU A 104 -1.26 -1.96 4.25
N ARG A 105 -1.59 -0.96 5.07
CA ARG A 105 -2.52 -1.06 6.19
C ARG A 105 -3.93 -0.72 5.71
N ILE A 106 -4.60 -1.68 5.09
CA ILE A 106 -5.89 -1.46 4.42
C ILE A 106 -6.97 -0.94 5.38
N GLY A 107 -7.01 -1.42 6.63
CA GLY A 107 -8.06 -1.08 7.59
C GLY A 107 -9.22 -2.09 7.55
N PRO A 108 -10.49 -1.66 7.39
CA PRO A 108 -10.89 -0.37 6.84
C PRO A 108 -10.98 0.77 7.89
N TYR A 109 -11.05 0.43 9.18
CA TYR A 109 -10.78 1.40 10.24
C TYR A 109 -9.27 1.59 10.38
N ILE A 110 -8.81 2.83 10.27
CA ILE A 110 -7.38 3.15 10.31
C ILE A 110 -7.01 4.03 11.50
N CYS A 111 -7.99 4.57 12.24
CA CYS A 111 -7.77 5.66 13.20
C CYS A 111 -7.04 6.82 12.52
N GLY A 112 -5.72 6.87 12.69
CA GLY A 112 -4.77 7.64 11.91
C GLY A 112 -4.96 9.14 12.05
N GLU A 113 -5.65 9.62 13.08
CA GLU A 113 -6.04 11.03 13.25
C GLU A 113 -6.67 11.56 11.95
N TRP A 114 -7.52 10.72 11.34
CA TRP A 114 -8.25 10.99 10.12
C TRP A 114 -9.74 11.09 10.41
N ASN A 115 -10.45 11.85 9.58
CA ASN A 115 -11.88 12.06 9.75
C ASN A 115 -12.61 10.72 9.90
N PHE A 116 -13.39 10.60 10.97
CA PHE A 116 -14.18 9.41 11.31
C PHE A 116 -13.40 8.08 11.30
N GLY A 117 -12.09 8.12 11.58
CA GLY A 117 -11.23 6.94 11.63
C GLY A 117 -11.06 6.20 10.29
N GLY A 118 -11.41 6.84 9.17
CA GLY A 118 -11.38 6.27 7.83
C GLY A 118 -12.72 5.74 7.33
N PHE A 119 -13.74 5.60 8.18
CA PHE A 119 -15.06 5.17 7.72
C PHE A 119 -15.78 6.27 6.92
N PRO A 120 -16.46 5.92 5.81
CA PRO A 120 -17.36 6.85 5.16
C PRO A 120 -18.52 7.22 6.10
N VAL A 121 -18.90 8.50 6.15
CA VAL A 121 -19.98 8.95 7.04
C VAL A 121 -21.32 8.32 6.67
N TRP A 122 -21.56 8.04 5.38
CA TRP A 122 -22.77 7.38 4.91
C TRP A 122 -22.96 5.99 5.53
N LEU A 123 -21.88 5.30 5.92
CA LEU A 123 -21.93 3.96 6.50
C LEU A 123 -22.71 3.95 7.82
N LYS A 124 -22.64 5.04 8.59
CA LYS A 124 -23.37 5.20 9.86
C LYS A 124 -24.89 5.08 9.70
N TYR A 125 -25.42 5.32 8.52
CA TYR A 125 -26.86 5.34 8.26
C TYR A 125 -27.36 4.06 7.59
N VAL A 126 -26.49 3.05 7.41
CA VAL A 126 -26.93 1.72 6.97
C VAL A 126 -27.81 1.10 8.07
N PRO A 127 -29.01 0.58 7.74
CA PRO A 127 -29.89 -0.01 8.75
C PRO A 127 -29.22 -1.13 9.54
N GLY A 128 -29.29 -1.04 10.88
CA GLY A 128 -28.73 -2.05 11.78
C GLY A 128 -27.20 -2.06 11.88
N ILE A 129 -26.51 -1.02 11.40
CA ILE A 129 -25.05 -0.97 11.41
C ILE A 129 -24.48 -0.78 12.82
N GLU A 130 -23.47 -1.59 13.14
CA GLU A 130 -22.61 -1.42 14.31
C GLU A 130 -21.16 -1.60 13.90
N PHE A 131 -20.31 -0.62 14.19
CA PHE A 131 -18.94 -0.62 13.70
C PHE A 131 -18.03 -1.53 14.54
N ARG A 132 -17.12 -2.24 13.87
CA ARG A 132 -16.00 -2.99 14.48
C ARG A 132 -16.45 -4.03 15.53
N THR A 133 -17.61 -4.63 15.29
CA THR A 133 -18.16 -5.73 16.08
C THR A 133 -18.67 -6.83 15.15
N ASP A 134 -19.19 -7.90 15.72
CA ASP A 134 -19.82 -9.02 15.01
C ASP A 134 -21.19 -8.60 14.44
N ASN A 135 -21.22 -7.73 13.42
CA ASN A 135 -22.42 -7.14 12.85
C ASN A 135 -22.50 -7.40 11.35
N GLU A 136 -23.56 -8.08 10.89
CA GLU A 136 -23.71 -8.48 9.48
C GLU A 136 -23.62 -7.28 8.52
N PRO A 137 -24.38 -6.18 8.67
CA PRO A 137 -24.25 -5.01 7.81
C PRO A 137 -22.84 -4.40 7.71
N PHE A 138 -21.96 -4.63 8.69
CA PHE A 138 -20.58 -4.14 8.70
C PHE A 138 -19.57 -5.11 8.08
N LYS A 139 -19.88 -6.41 8.02
CA LYS A 139 -18.98 -7.44 7.45
C LYS A 139 -19.06 -7.53 5.93
N VAL A 140 -20.19 -7.11 5.35
CA VAL A 140 -20.43 -7.11 3.89
C VAL A 140 -19.87 -5.85 3.26
#